data_AF-A0A942Y1I7-F1
#
_entry.id   AF-A0A942Y1I7-F1
#
_cell.length_a   1.000
_cell.length_b   1.000
_cell.length_c   1.000
_cell.angle_alpha   90.00
_cell.angle_beta   90.00
_cell.angle_gamma   90.00
#
_symmetry.space_group_name_H-M   'P 1'
#
loop_
_entity.id
_entity.type
_entity.pdbx_description
1 polymer ?
#
loop_
_entity_poly.entity_id
_entity_poly.type
_entity_poly.pdbx_seq_one_letter_code
_entity_poly.pdbx_strand_id
1 'polypeptide(L)'
;MSYISQLITFLNQAQTTDLHTAGYDKEYKGLSVKVSFGQANRAKIPWIAFVAEEQHVSNGIYPVFLYYEKYSLLILAYGISEVEIPKLSWGLHYPVKIENIIDVKRFSYRYGKSYVFRKYFLDPNKENYGLDSKIIETDLDSIIKDYHLVLSGNRIIESNRKCKNVEIKEEEEIGIEGKRRVITSISAERNPSLRKKALKYHGKKCRICGFDFGEAYGEKYGQDFIEIHHIHPLSEGNDYIERLTNYKTDLVPVCSNCHRMLHRKRNKVLSIEKLRSLLSQKYRHK
;
A
#
# COMPACT_ATOMS: atom_id res chain seq x y z
N MET A 1 -5.97 -1.27 33.51
CA MET A 1 -6.99 -2.17 32.93
C MET A 1 -6.65 -2.41 31.47
N SER A 2 -6.75 -3.65 31.01
CA SER A 2 -6.52 -3.99 29.61
C SER A 2 -7.65 -3.45 28.73
N TYR A 3 -7.33 -2.79 27.62
CA TYR A 3 -8.33 -2.30 26.66
C TYR A 3 -8.72 -3.38 25.63
N ILE A 4 -8.08 -4.55 25.65
CA ILE A 4 -8.33 -5.61 24.67
C ILE A 4 -9.79 -6.06 24.69
N SER A 5 -10.41 -6.15 25.87
CA SER A 5 -11.79 -6.62 26.02
C SER A 5 -12.77 -5.70 25.30
N GLN A 6 -12.63 -4.39 25.47
CA GLN A 6 -13.40 -3.37 24.75
C GLN A 6 -13.19 -3.48 23.23
N LEU A 7 -11.95 -3.73 22.79
CA LEU A 7 -11.62 -3.89 21.38
C LEU A 7 -12.24 -5.17 20.78
N ILE A 8 -12.25 -6.28 21.51
CA ILE A 8 -12.88 -7.53 21.06
C ILE A 8 -14.40 -7.36 20.98
N THR A 9 -15.02 -6.75 22.00
CA THR A 9 -16.45 -6.40 21.98
C THR A 9 -16.79 -5.55 20.76
N PHE A 10 -15.95 -4.55 20.46
CA PHE A 10 -16.08 -3.72 19.27
C PHE A 10 -15.99 -4.51 17.96
N LEU A 11 -15.03 -5.43 17.82
CA LEU A 11 -14.89 -6.24 16.60
C LEU A 11 -16.09 -7.18 16.40
N ASN A 12 -16.62 -7.76 17.48
CA ASN A 12 -17.82 -8.58 17.45
C ASN A 12 -19.04 -7.75 17.04
N GLN A 13 -19.28 -6.64 17.73
CA GLN A 13 -20.41 -5.77 17.47
C GLN A 13 -20.35 -5.16 16.07
N ALA A 14 -19.15 -4.80 15.60
CA ALA A 14 -18.94 -4.23 14.28
C ALA A 14 -19.54 -5.10 13.19
N GLN A 15 -19.58 -6.43 13.33
CA GLN A 15 -20.13 -7.38 12.37
C GLN A 15 -21.66 -7.53 12.41
N THR A 16 -22.32 -6.83 13.34
CA THR A 16 -23.78 -6.85 13.51
C THR A 16 -24.43 -5.56 12.96
N THR A 17 -25.76 -5.47 13.07
CA THR A 17 -26.52 -4.25 12.77
C THR A 17 -26.64 -3.31 13.97
N ASP A 18 -26.11 -3.67 15.14
CA ASP A 18 -26.19 -2.87 16.36
C ASP A 18 -25.25 -1.66 16.30
N LEU A 19 -25.83 -0.46 16.33
CA LEU A 19 -25.11 0.81 16.28
C LEU A 19 -24.93 1.45 17.67
N HIS A 20 -25.43 0.84 18.76
CA HIS A 20 -25.36 1.41 20.10
C HIS A 20 -23.95 1.41 20.67
N THR A 21 -23.55 2.51 21.32
CA THR A 21 -22.19 2.65 21.87
C THR A 21 -22.16 2.87 23.39
N ALA A 22 -23.31 2.73 24.06
CA ALA A 22 -23.44 3.04 25.49
C ALA A 22 -22.67 2.06 26.41
N GLY A 23 -22.38 0.84 25.93
CA GLY A 23 -21.64 -0.18 26.68
C GLY A 23 -20.12 -0.04 26.65
N TYR A 24 -19.58 0.92 25.89
CA TYR A 24 -18.15 1.16 25.82
C TYR A 24 -17.68 2.12 26.91
N ASP A 25 -16.46 1.93 27.37
CA ASP A 25 -15.80 2.87 28.29
C ASP A 25 -15.82 4.27 27.69
N LYS A 26 -16.15 5.28 28.51
CA LYS A 26 -16.22 6.69 28.08
C LYS A 26 -14.87 7.39 28.13
N GLU A 27 -13.92 6.81 28.85
CA GLU A 27 -12.60 7.37 29.09
C GLU A 27 -11.55 6.26 29.17
N TYR A 28 -10.35 6.54 28.68
CA TYR A 28 -9.18 5.70 28.83
C TYR A 28 -7.94 6.57 28.96
N LYS A 29 -7.22 6.43 30.08
CA LYS A 29 -5.98 7.18 30.38
C LYS A 29 -6.12 8.70 30.21
N GLY A 30 -7.21 9.29 30.71
CA GLY A 30 -7.45 10.73 30.62
C GLY A 30 -7.92 11.22 29.25
N LEU A 31 -8.21 10.32 28.31
CA LEU A 31 -8.76 10.66 26.99
C LEU A 31 -10.20 10.17 26.89
N SER A 32 -11.08 11.00 26.30
CA SER A 32 -12.44 10.55 25.99
C SER A 32 -12.41 9.51 24.90
N VAL A 33 -13.05 8.37 25.16
CA VAL A 33 -13.22 7.29 24.19
C VAL A 33 -14.50 7.54 23.41
N LYS A 34 -14.39 7.58 22.09
CA LYS A 34 -15.51 7.71 21.16
C LYS A 34 -15.55 6.49 20.25
N VAL A 35 -16.72 5.87 20.15
CA VAL A 35 -16.94 4.69 19.29
C VAL A 35 -18.00 5.04 18.25
N SER A 36 -17.88 4.52 17.04
CA SER A 36 -18.94 4.64 16.04
C SER A 36 -18.99 3.44 15.11
N PHE A 37 -20.21 2.93 14.93
CA PHE A 37 -20.56 1.93 13.94
C PHE A 37 -21.34 2.52 12.76
N GLY A 38 -21.46 3.85 12.67
CA GLY A 38 -22.29 4.55 11.68
C GLY A 38 -23.49 5.29 12.29
N GLN A 39 -24.24 6.00 11.45
CA GLN A 39 -25.46 6.72 11.83
C GLN A 39 -26.56 6.32 10.84
N ALA A 40 -27.65 5.75 11.35
CA ALA A 40 -28.74 5.10 10.61
C ALA A 40 -28.34 3.85 9.80
N ASN A 41 -27.23 3.91 9.05
CA ASN A 41 -26.64 2.78 8.36
C ASN A 41 -25.28 2.43 8.95
N ARG A 42 -24.94 1.14 8.87
CA ARG A 42 -23.63 0.63 9.27
C ARG A 42 -22.51 1.29 8.49
N ALA A 43 -21.51 1.79 9.21
CA ALA A 43 -20.31 2.37 8.66
C ALA A 43 -19.48 1.30 7.95
N LYS A 44 -18.93 1.65 6.79
CA LYS A 44 -17.97 0.80 6.07
C LYS A 44 -16.67 0.58 6.84
N ILE A 45 -16.32 1.54 7.70
CA ILE A 45 -15.12 1.51 8.54
C ILE A 45 -15.56 1.97 9.94
N PRO A 46 -16.04 1.06 10.80
CA PRO A 46 -16.26 1.34 12.22
C PRO A 46 -14.94 1.74 12.90
N TRP A 47 -15.03 2.52 13.98
CA TRP A 47 -13.83 3.03 14.64
C TRP A 47 -14.00 3.28 16.14
N ILE A 48 -12.86 3.27 16.85
CA ILE A 48 -12.70 3.70 18.24
C ILE A 48 -11.62 4.78 18.28
N ALA A 49 -11.94 5.98 18.74
CA ALA A 49 -11.03 7.11 18.85
C ALA A 49 -10.79 7.51 20.31
N PHE A 50 -9.57 7.99 20.61
CA PHE A 50 -9.15 8.48 21.92
C PHE A 50 -8.86 9.97 21.80
N VAL A 51 -9.67 10.81 22.43
CA VAL A 51 -9.76 12.24 22.11
C VAL A 51 -9.49 13.08 23.35
N ALA A 52 -8.56 14.04 23.26
CA ALA A 52 -8.31 15.02 24.32
C ALA A 52 -9.38 16.12 24.34
N GLU A 53 -9.49 16.85 25.46
CA GLU A 53 -10.56 17.84 25.71
C GLU A 53 -10.70 18.91 24.60
N GLU A 54 -9.59 19.41 24.08
CA GLU A 54 -9.52 20.43 23.01
C GLU A 54 -9.49 19.83 21.60
N GLN A 55 -9.78 18.55 21.44
CA GLN A 55 -9.77 17.85 20.16
C GLN A 55 -11.14 17.24 19.89
N HIS A 56 -11.50 17.16 18.61
CA HIS A 56 -12.76 16.53 18.20
C HIS A 56 -12.55 15.59 17.02
N VAL A 57 -13.40 14.57 16.91
CA VAL A 57 -13.38 13.64 15.76
C VAL A 57 -13.67 14.34 14.43
N SER A 58 -14.38 15.49 14.47
CA SER A 58 -14.66 16.36 13.33
C SER A 58 -13.66 17.50 13.14
N ASN A 59 -12.81 17.79 14.13
CA ASN A 59 -11.77 18.81 14.04
C ASN A 59 -10.67 18.52 15.05
N GLY A 60 -9.68 17.73 14.63
CA GLY A 60 -8.60 17.34 15.52
C GLY A 60 -7.74 16.19 15.00
N ILE A 61 -6.71 15.91 15.77
CA ILE A 61 -5.90 14.70 15.69
C ILE A 61 -6.15 13.85 16.94
N TYR A 62 -6.11 12.53 16.78
CA TYR A 62 -6.42 11.58 17.86
C TYR A 62 -5.94 10.17 17.51
N PRO A 63 -5.43 9.37 18.46
CA PRO A 63 -5.26 7.94 18.25
C PRO A 63 -6.59 7.27 17.89
N VAL A 64 -6.57 6.36 16.92
CA VAL A 64 -7.80 5.68 16.47
C VAL A 64 -7.54 4.25 16.01
N PHE A 65 -8.42 3.34 16.41
CA PHE A 65 -8.58 2.03 15.78
C PHE A 65 -9.58 2.13 14.64
N LEU A 66 -9.19 1.71 13.45
CA LEU A 66 -10.01 1.66 12.25
C LEU A 66 -10.18 0.21 11.81
N TYR A 67 -11.42 -0.28 11.75
CA TYR A 67 -11.70 -1.64 11.35
C TYR A 67 -12.16 -1.72 9.89
N TYR A 68 -11.31 -2.32 9.06
CA TYR A 68 -11.56 -2.60 7.65
C TYR A 68 -12.06 -4.04 7.51
N GLU A 69 -13.35 -4.26 7.82
CA GLU A 69 -13.98 -5.58 7.85
C GLU A 69 -13.73 -6.40 6.57
N LYS A 70 -13.95 -5.80 5.39
CA LYS A 70 -13.77 -6.46 4.09
C LYS A 70 -12.36 -7.06 3.89
N TYR A 71 -11.38 -6.58 4.66
CA TYR A 71 -9.98 -6.99 4.56
C TYR A 71 -9.50 -7.75 5.79
N SER A 72 -10.40 -8.06 6.75
CA SER A 72 -10.04 -8.63 8.05
C SER A 72 -8.84 -7.90 8.67
N LEU A 73 -8.89 -6.57 8.65
CA LEU A 73 -7.75 -5.71 8.99
C LEU A 73 -8.16 -4.66 10.00
N LEU A 74 -7.47 -4.66 11.14
CA LEU A 74 -7.55 -3.59 12.14
C LEU A 74 -6.29 -2.73 12.04
N ILE A 75 -6.46 -1.41 11.99
CA ILE A 75 -5.36 -0.46 11.96
C ILE A 75 -5.42 0.42 13.20
N LEU A 76 -4.33 0.46 13.96
CA LEU A 76 -4.07 1.54 14.91
C LEU A 76 -3.41 2.68 14.13
N ALA A 77 -3.96 3.88 14.23
CA ALA A 77 -3.57 5.01 13.41
C ALA A 77 -3.42 6.30 14.20
N TYR A 78 -2.53 7.16 13.71
CA TYR A 78 -2.47 8.58 14.00
C TYR A 78 -3.60 9.25 13.20
N GLY A 79 -4.78 9.34 13.82
CA GLY A 79 -5.99 9.84 13.20
C GLY A 79 -5.90 11.33 12.89
N ILE A 80 -6.40 11.71 11.73
CA ILE A 80 -6.63 13.09 11.30
C ILE A 80 -8.11 13.21 10.93
N SER A 81 -8.78 14.23 11.45
CA SER A 81 -10.16 14.51 11.06
C SER A 81 -10.26 14.84 9.57
N GLU A 82 -11.36 14.40 8.95
CA GLU A 82 -11.64 14.65 7.53
C GLU A 82 -12.52 15.88 7.29
N VAL A 83 -13.23 16.33 8.32
CA VAL A 83 -14.26 17.37 8.18
C VAL A 83 -13.60 18.75 8.19
N GLU A 84 -12.76 19.01 9.18
CA GLU A 84 -11.99 20.25 9.27
C GLU A 84 -10.49 19.95 9.35
N ILE A 85 -9.69 20.86 8.78
CA ILE A 85 -8.23 20.77 8.87
C ILE A 85 -7.83 21.07 10.31
N PRO A 86 -7.24 20.11 11.05
CA PRO A 86 -6.88 20.33 12.43
C PRO A 86 -5.75 21.35 12.56
N LYS A 87 -5.82 22.18 13.60
CA LYS A 87 -4.76 23.15 13.95
C LYS A 87 -3.45 22.47 14.36
N LEU A 88 -3.55 21.30 14.97
CA LEU A 88 -2.42 20.48 15.41
C LEU A 88 -2.09 19.41 14.37
N SER A 89 -0.80 19.11 14.24
CA SER A 89 -0.28 18.05 13.38
C SER A 89 0.59 17.10 14.19
N TRP A 90 0.61 15.83 13.78
CA TRP A 90 1.35 14.79 14.50
C TRP A 90 2.88 14.93 14.48
N GLY A 91 3.47 15.77 13.64
CA GLY A 91 4.94 15.99 13.64
C GLY A 91 5.77 14.71 13.45
N LEU A 92 5.27 13.75 12.66
CA LEU A 92 5.90 12.43 12.46
C LEU A 92 7.06 12.49 11.46
N HIS A 93 8.11 11.69 11.70
CA HIS A 93 9.22 11.53 10.77
C HIS A 93 8.97 10.34 9.80
N TYR A 94 8.89 10.60 8.50
CA TYR A 94 8.60 9.60 7.44
C TYR A 94 7.32 8.76 7.65
N PRO A 95 6.15 9.38 7.90
CA PRO A 95 4.94 8.62 8.17
C PRO A 95 4.41 7.91 6.92
N VAL A 96 3.77 6.76 7.13
CA VAL A 96 3.05 6.04 6.08
C VAL A 96 1.56 6.36 6.20
N LYS A 97 0.99 7.00 5.18
CA LYS A 97 -0.46 7.28 5.13
C LYS A 97 -1.28 6.01 4.88
N ILE A 98 -2.49 5.98 5.41
CA ILE A 98 -3.45 4.89 5.18
C ILE A 98 -3.79 4.72 3.69
N GLU A 99 -3.98 5.83 2.97
CA GLU A 99 -4.25 5.83 1.52
C GLU A 99 -3.16 5.15 0.68
N ASN A 100 -1.93 5.02 1.22
CA ASN A 100 -0.81 4.38 0.55
C ASN A 100 -0.66 2.89 0.87
N ILE A 101 -1.42 2.36 1.83
CA ILE A 101 -1.32 0.97 2.28
C ILE A 101 -2.51 0.12 1.81
N ILE A 102 -3.68 0.72 1.77
CA ILE A 102 -4.91 0.11 1.27
C ILE A 102 -5.21 0.77 -0.07
N ASP A 103 -5.68 0.02 -1.06
CA ASP A 103 -6.16 0.59 -2.34
C ASP A 103 -7.52 1.30 -2.11
N VAL A 104 -7.49 2.39 -1.32
CA VAL A 104 -8.66 3.14 -0.82
C VAL A 104 -9.44 3.79 -1.98
N LYS A 105 -8.85 3.88 -3.17
CA LYS A 105 -9.47 4.49 -4.36
C LYS A 105 -10.71 3.76 -4.86
N ARG A 106 -10.96 2.49 -4.48
CA ARG A 106 -12.13 1.74 -4.94
C ARG A 106 -13.30 1.67 -3.98
N PHE A 107 -13.12 1.84 -2.67
CA PHE A 107 -14.23 1.76 -1.72
C PHE A 107 -13.98 2.63 -0.48
N SER A 108 -14.68 3.77 -0.41
CA SER A 108 -14.78 4.69 0.74
C SER A 108 -13.50 5.44 1.10
N TYR A 109 -13.47 6.73 0.74
CA TYR A 109 -12.41 7.73 0.98
C TYR A 109 -12.07 8.02 2.44
N ARG A 110 -12.66 7.31 3.41
CA ARG A 110 -12.62 7.69 4.82
C ARG A 110 -11.31 7.29 5.50
N TYR A 111 -10.70 8.25 6.17
CA TYR A 111 -9.46 8.22 6.95
C TYR A 111 -8.17 8.04 6.15
N GLY A 112 -8.19 8.27 4.83
CA GLY A 112 -7.02 8.08 3.97
C GLY A 112 -5.82 8.98 4.33
N LYS A 113 -6.09 10.18 4.84
CA LYS A 113 -5.08 11.17 5.26
C LYS A 113 -4.39 10.83 6.59
N SER A 114 -4.99 9.96 7.41
CA SER A 114 -4.43 9.48 8.67
C SER A 114 -3.18 8.63 8.44
N TYR A 115 -2.30 8.53 9.44
CA TYR A 115 -1.05 7.76 9.33
C TYR A 115 -1.14 6.44 10.09
N VAL A 116 -0.47 5.40 9.57
CA VAL A 116 -0.47 4.08 10.21
C VAL A 116 0.54 4.01 11.32
N PHE A 117 0.08 3.60 12.51
CA PHE A 117 0.92 3.18 13.62
C PHE A 117 1.23 1.68 13.53
N ARG A 118 0.19 0.84 13.47
CA ARG A 118 0.31 -0.63 13.35
C ARG A 118 -0.86 -1.22 12.57
N LYS A 119 -0.60 -2.35 11.91
CA LYS A 119 -1.62 -3.20 11.28
C LYS A 119 -1.73 -4.53 12.01
N TYR A 120 -2.96 -4.98 12.23
CA TYR A 120 -3.28 -6.29 12.78
C TYR A 120 -4.18 -7.03 11.79
N PHE A 121 -3.69 -8.16 11.28
CA PHE A 121 -4.49 -9.05 10.45
C PHE A 121 -5.30 -9.96 11.36
N LEU A 122 -6.61 -9.95 11.16
CA LEU A 122 -7.57 -10.66 11.98
C LEU A 122 -7.88 -12.02 11.36
N ASP A 123 -7.95 -13.04 12.21
CA ASP A 123 -8.42 -14.37 11.84
C ASP A 123 -9.63 -14.74 12.71
N PRO A 124 -10.87 -14.72 12.17
CA PRO A 124 -12.08 -14.98 12.95
C PRO A 124 -12.14 -16.39 13.53
N ASN A 125 -11.30 -17.32 13.07
CA ASN A 125 -11.24 -18.68 13.59
C ASN A 125 -10.29 -18.83 14.78
N LYS A 126 -9.54 -17.78 15.14
CA LYS A 126 -8.65 -17.78 16.29
C LYS A 126 -9.27 -17.04 17.45
N GLU A 127 -8.90 -17.45 18.67
CA GLU A 127 -9.23 -16.71 19.87
C GLU A 127 -8.81 -15.24 19.73
N ASN A 128 -9.70 -14.33 20.14
CA ASN A 128 -9.48 -12.88 20.05
C ASN A 128 -9.04 -12.40 18.66
N TYR A 129 -9.50 -13.05 17.59
CA TYR A 129 -9.12 -12.75 16.21
C TYR A 129 -7.62 -12.92 15.90
N GLY A 130 -6.88 -13.65 16.75
CA GLY A 130 -5.42 -13.76 16.68
C GLY A 130 -4.68 -12.52 17.19
N LEU A 131 -5.36 -11.62 17.92
CA LEU A 131 -4.74 -10.47 18.58
C LEU A 131 -4.02 -10.87 19.87
N ASP A 132 -2.81 -10.36 20.04
CA ASP A 132 -2.06 -10.47 21.29
C ASP A 132 -2.35 -9.26 22.18
N SER A 133 -2.90 -9.52 23.37
CA SER A 133 -3.28 -8.47 24.34
C SER A 133 -2.10 -7.56 24.72
N LYS A 134 -0.92 -8.14 24.94
CA LYS A 134 0.27 -7.41 25.37
C LYS A 134 0.77 -6.49 24.25
N ILE A 135 0.72 -6.95 23.00
CA ILE A 135 1.07 -6.12 21.84
C ILE A 135 0.09 -4.97 21.68
N ILE A 136 -1.22 -5.23 21.74
CA ILE A 136 -2.25 -4.20 21.61
C ILE A 136 -2.12 -3.13 22.69
N GLU A 137 -1.96 -3.54 23.96
CA GLU A 137 -1.76 -2.62 25.07
C GLU A 137 -0.49 -1.78 24.90
N THR A 138 0.63 -2.43 24.57
CA THR A 138 1.91 -1.73 24.37
C THR A 138 1.84 -0.71 23.23
N ASP A 139 1.19 -1.07 22.13
CA ASP A 139 1.05 -0.20 20.96
C ASP A 139 0.06 0.95 21.23
N LEU A 140 -1.06 0.69 21.90
CA LEU A 140 -2.02 1.72 22.32
C LEU A 140 -1.37 2.72 23.30
N ASP A 141 -0.61 2.22 24.26
CA ASP A 141 0.12 3.05 25.22
C ASP A 141 1.18 3.92 24.55
N SER A 142 1.85 3.36 23.55
CA SER A 142 2.86 4.09 22.77
C SER A 142 2.24 5.25 22.00
N ILE A 143 1.15 5.01 21.27
CA ILE A 143 0.52 6.06 20.47
C ILE A 143 -0.16 7.12 21.34
N ILE A 144 -0.70 6.75 22.51
CA ILE A 144 -1.25 7.71 23.48
C ILE A 144 -0.13 8.58 24.07
N LYS A 145 1.03 7.99 24.38
CA LYS A 145 2.21 8.75 24.82
C LYS A 145 2.64 9.76 23.75
N ASP A 146 2.73 9.32 22.49
CA ASP A 146 3.05 10.19 21.35
C ASP A 146 2.03 11.33 21.23
N TYR A 147 0.74 11.04 21.41
CA TYR A 147 -0.31 12.04 21.39
C TYR A 147 -0.16 13.10 22.49
N HIS A 148 0.10 12.69 23.74
CA HIS A 148 0.36 13.63 24.83
C HIS A 148 1.59 14.50 24.59
N LEU A 149 2.64 13.98 23.95
CA LEU A 149 3.81 14.78 23.57
C LEU A 149 3.46 15.86 22.54
N VAL A 150 2.63 15.54 21.56
CA VAL A 150 2.16 16.54 20.58
C VAL A 150 1.33 17.62 21.27
N LEU A 151 0.42 17.22 22.17
CA LEU A 151 -0.42 18.15 22.92
C LEU A 151 0.39 19.07 23.83
N SER A 152 1.53 18.62 24.38
CA SER A 152 2.42 19.45 25.19
C SER A 152 3.35 20.37 24.38
N GLY A 153 3.23 20.39 23.05
CA GLY A 153 3.97 21.30 22.17
C GLY A 153 5.27 20.74 21.61
N ASN A 154 5.61 19.47 21.84
CA ASN A 154 6.75 18.83 21.20
C ASN A 154 6.43 18.56 19.71
N ARG A 155 7.20 19.20 18.82
CA ARG A 155 6.88 19.24 17.38
C ARG A 155 7.43 18.07 16.55
N ILE A 156 8.27 17.22 17.14
CA ILE A 156 8.89 16.09 16.44
C ILE A 156 8.68 14.84 17.29
N ILE A 157 7.85 13.95 16.79
CA ILE A 157 7.83 12.58 17.30
C ILE A 157 8.88 11.83 16.49
N GLU A 158 10.01 11.52 17.14
CA GLU A 158 10.89 10.48 16.63
C GLU A 158 10.07 9.19 16.65
N SER A 159 9.47 8.83 15.51
CA SER A 159 8.95 7.48 15.31
C SER A 159 10.14 6.53 15.23
N ASN A 160 10.77 6.29 16.37
CA ASN A 160 11.89 5.38 16.58
C ASN A 160 11.35 3.95 16.51
N ARG A 161 10.87 3.56 15.32
CA ARG A 161 10.63 2.18 14.94
C ARG A 161 10.99 2.02 13.46
N LYS A 162 12.30 1.94 13.19
CA LYS A 162 12.76 0.80 12.39
C LYS A 162 12.05 -0.43 12.98
N CYS A 163 11.41 -1.24 12.15
CA CYS A 163 11.05 -2.60 12.54
C CYS A 163 12.23 -3.16 13.33
N LYS A 164 12.04 -3.52 14.61
CA LYS A 164 13.13 -4.09 15.42
C LYS A 164 13.62 -5.34 14.69
N ASN A 165 14.78 -5.25 14.06
CA ASN A 165 15.62 -6.40 13.84
C ASN A 165 16.08 -6.81 15.24
N VAL A 166 15.63 -7.97 15.67
CA VAL A 166 16.21 -8.68 16.81
C VAL A 166 17.66 -8.98 16.44
N GLU A 167 18.62 -8.70 17.34
CA GLU A 167 19.98 -9.19 17.20
C GLU A 167 19.94 -10.73 17.26
N ILE A 168 20.05 -11.35 16.10
CA ILE A 168 20.21 -12.80 15.95
C ILE A 168 21.71 -13.04 15.87
N LYS A 169 22.24 -13.80 16.84
CA LYS A 169 23.59 -14.37 16.78
C LYS A 169 23.70 -15.24 15.53
N GLU A 170 24.86 -15.19 14.88
CA GLU A 170 25.18 -15.87 13.62
C GLU A 170 24.52 -17.25 13.47
N GLU A 171 23.42 -17.30 12.72
CA GLU A 171 22.78 -18.52 12.22
C GLU A 171 22.36 -18.25 10.77
N GLU A 172 22.48 -19.28 9.93
CA GLU A 172 22.38 -19.32 8.46
C GLU A 172 21.44 -18.27 7.82
N GLU A 173 21.83 -17.71 6.66
CA GLU A 173 21.09 -16.68 5.91
C GLU A 173 19.77 -17.24 5.30
N ILE A 174 18.84 -17.66 6.15
CA ILE A 174 17.52 -18.18 5.78
C ILE A 174 16.51 -17.04 5.89
N GLY A 175 16.16 -16.47 4.74
CA GLY A 175 15.13 -15.45 4.60
C GLY A 175 13.77 -16.04 4.23
N ILE A 176 12.69 -15.53 4.83
CA ILE A 176 11.32 -15.87 4.40
C ILE A 176 10.99 -15.09 3.10
N GLU A 177 11.13 -15.75 1.95
CA GLU A 177 10.68 -15.28 0.63
C GLU A 177 9.27 -15.83 0.30
N GLY A 178 8.51 -15.17 -0.59
CA GLY A 178 7.20 -15.70 -1.04
C GLY A 178 5.94 -15.08 -0.41
N LYS A 179 6.06 -14.00 0.38
CA LYS A 179 4.89 -13.15 0.74
C LYS A 179 4.18 -12.72 -0.54
N ARG A 180 2.92 -13.15 -0.72
CA ARG A 180 2.07 -12.72 -1.85
C ARG A 180 1.84 -11.20 -1.75
N ARG A 181 2.55 -10.44 -2.57
CA ARG A 181 2.27 -9.02 -2.80
C ARG A 181 1.21 -8.91 -3.88
N VAL A 182 0.01 -8.46 -3.52
CA VAL A 182 -1.00 -8.06 -4.51
C VAL A 182 -0.59 -6.67 -5.01
N ILE A 183 -0.05 -6.60 -6.22
CA ILE A 183 0.27 -5.35 -6.90
C ILE A 183 -0.95 -5.01 -7.76
N THR A 184 -1.80 -4.08 -7.35
CA THR A 184 -2.80 -3.49 -8.25
C THR A 184 -2.12 -2.43 -9.10
N SER A 185 -1.56 -2.85 -10.23
CA SER A 185 -1.19 -1.91 -11.29
C SER A 185 -2.46 -1.48 -12.03
N ILE A 186 -2.70 -0.16 -12.14
CA ILE A 186 -3.56 0.34 -13.22
C ILE A 186 -2.76 0.12 -14.51
N SER A 187 -2.96 -1.03 -15.13
CA SER A 187 -2.49 -1.25 -16.48
C SER A 187 -3.44 -0.50 -17.41
N ALA A 188 -2.94 0.47 -18.17
CA ALA A 188 -3.66 0.92 -19.36
C ALA A 188 -4.08 -0.34 -20.15
N GLU A 189 -5.33 -0.41 -20.59
CA GLU A 189 -5.85 -1.55 -21.35
C GLU A 189 -4.98 -1.74 -22.59
N ARG A 190 -4.20 -2.81 -22.62
CA ARG A 190 -3.35 -3.12 -23.77
C ARG A 190 -4.18 -3.91 -24.76
N ASN A 191 -4.56 -3.27 -25.87
CA ASN A 191 -5.29 -3.94 -26.93
C ASN A 191 -4.47 -5.14 -27.47
N PRO A 192 -4.90 -6.40 -27.24
CA PRO A 192 -4.15 -7.59 -27.64
C PRO A 192 -3.92 -7.70 -29.16
N SER A 193 -4.78 -7.06 -29.95
CA SER A 193 -4.64 -7.02 -31.41
C SER A 193 -3.39 -6.24 -31.85
N LEU A 194 -3.01 -5.18 -31.13
CA LEU A 194 -1.83 -4.37 -31.46
C LEU A 194 -0.55 -5.15 -31.18
N ARG A 195 -0.51 -5.97 -30.12
CA ARG A 195 0.61 -6.89 -29.86
C ARG A 195 0.79 -7.88 -31.02
N LYS A 196 -0.29 -8.54 -31.46
CA LYS A 196 -0.24 -9.49 -32.59
C LYS A 196 0.24 -8.82 -33.88
N LYS A 197 -0.28 -7.62 -34.18
CA LYS A 197 0.14 -6.83 -35.35
C LYS A 197 1.61 -6.40 -35.27
N ALA A 198 2.08 -5.96 -34.10
CA ALA A 198 3.46 -5.58 -33.88
C ALA A 198 4.42 -6.77 -34.04
N LEU A 199 4.10 -7.94 -33.48
CA LEU A 199 4.91 -9.15 -33.65
C LEU A 199 4.94 -9.64 -35.09
N LYS A 200 3.81 -9.56 -35.81
CA LYS A 200 3.74 -9.90 -37.24
C LYS A 200 4.58 -8.96 -38.09
N TYR A 201 4.65 -7.67 -37.75
CA TYR A 201 5.36 -6.66 -38.52
C TYR A 201 6.86 -6.57 -38.19
N HIS A 202 7.22 -6.55 -36.90
CA HIS A 202 8.60 -6.35 -36.43
C HIS A 202 9.38 -7.66 -36.21
N GLY A 203 8.70 -8.80 -36.20
CA GLY A 203 9.28 -10.09 -35.87
C GLY A 203 9.46 -10.31 -34.36
N LYS A 204 10.23 -11.34 -34.02
CA LYS A 204 10.33 -11.90 -32.66
C LYS A 204 11.72 -11.74 -32.01
N LYS A 205 12.63 -11.06 -32.71
CA LYS A 205 13.97 -10.72 -32.20
C LYS A 205 13.96 -9.42 -31.43
N CYS A 206 14.72 -9.35 -30.34
CA CYS A 206 14.89 -8.13 -29.56
C CYS A 206 15.55 -7.03 -30.40
N ARG A 207 14.92 -5.85 -30.51
CA ARG A 207 15.48 -4.73 -31.29
C ARG A 207 16.77 -4.14 -30.68
N ILE A 208 17.03 -4.40 -29.40
CA ILE A 208 18.22 -3.89 -28.69
C ILE A 208 19.39 -4.85 -28.84
N CYS A 209 19.23 -6.09 -28.36
CA CYS A 209 20.31 -7.07 -28.28
C CYS A 209 20.22 -8.20 -29.32
N GLY A 210 19.17 -8.28 -30.14
CA GLY A 210 18.99 -9.34 -31.14
C GLY A 210 18.50 -10.68 -30.60
N PHE A 211 18.37 -10.84 -29.28
CA PHE A 211 17.95 -12.10 -28.66
C PHE A 211 16.58 -12.58 -29.15
N ASP A 212 16.48 -13.85 -29.50
CA ASP A 212 15.25 -14.54 -29.88
C ASP A 212 15.00 -15.71 -28.90
N PHE A 213 13.82 -15.71 -28.27
CA PHE A 213 13.47 -16.76 -27.31
C PHE A 213 13.17 -18.10 -27.99
N GLY A 214 12.61 -18.10 -29.20
CA GLY A 214 12.34 -19.33 -29.95
C GLY A 214 13.63 -20.01 -30.39
N GLU A 215 14.63 -19.24 -30.84
CA GLU A 215 15.95 -19.78 -31.17
C GLU A 215 16.69 -20.30 -29.91
N ALA A 216 16.61 -19.56 -28.80
CA ALA A 216 17.36 -19.90 -27.58
C ALA A 216 16.74 -21.01 -26.72
N TYR A 217 15.40 -21.08 -26.66
CA TYR A 217 14.66 -22.00 -25.78
C TYR A 217 13.75 -22.99 -26.52
N GLY A 218 13.78 -22.97 -27.86
CA GLY A 218 12.96 -23.80 -28.72
C GLY A 218 11.51 -23.33 -28.85
N GLU A 219 10.82 -23.78 -29.90
CA GLU A 219 9.45 -23.37 -30.23
C GLU A 219 8.45 -23.68 -29.11
N LYS A 220 8.63 -24.80 -28.41
CA LYS A 220 7.69 -25.24 -27.37
C LYS A 220 7.57 -24.26 -26.19
N TYR A 221 8.65 -23.57 -25.83
CA TYR A 221 8.71 -22.73 -24.63
C TYR A 221 9.03 -21.26 -24.92
N GLY A 222 9.76 -20.97 -26.00
CA GLY A 222 10.22 -19.63 -26.34
C GLY A 222 9.36 -18.90 -27.36
N GLN A 223 8.42 -19.59 -28.02
CA GLN A 223 7.61 -18.99 -29.09
C GLN A 223 6.74 -17.84 -28.56
N ASP A 224 6.87 -16.68 -29.20
CA ASP A 224 6.09 -15.46 -28.91
C ASP A 224 6.23 -14.89 -27.48
N PHE A 225 7.22 -15.35 -26.71
CA PHE A 225 7.47 -14.93 -25.34
C PHE A 225 7.98 -13.47 -25.21
N ILE A 226 8.44 -12.87 -26.31
CA ILE A 226 9.04 -11.53 -26.30
C ILE A 226 8.10 -10.41 -25.82
N GLU A 227 8.65 -9.41 -25.13
CA GLU A 227 7.89 -8.27 -24.58
C GLU A 227 7.74 -7.17 -25.65
N ILE A 228 6.60 -6.47 -25.66
CA ILE A 228 6.37 -5.30 -26.52
C ILE A 228 6.50 -4.03 -25.67
N HIS A 229 7.44 -3.17 -26.05
CA HIS A 229 7.70 -1.90 -25.40
C HIS A 229 7.12 -0.73 -26.21
N HIS A 230 6.59 0.28 -25.52
CA HIS A 230 6.18 1.54 -26.17
C HIS A 230 7.39 2.47 -26.19
N ILE A 231 7.78 2.95 -27.36
CA ILE A 231 8.91 3.88 -27.53
C ILE A 231 8.69 5.17 -26.72
N HIS A 232 7.44 5.62 -26.65
CA HIS A 232 7.00 6.70 -25.78
C HIS A 232 6.19 6.12 -24.62
N PRO A 233 6.68 6.21 -23.36
CA PRO A 233 5.99 5.66 -22.20
C PRO A 233 4.58 6.24 -22.04
N LEU A 234 3.60 5.38 -21.74
CA LEU A 234 2.23 5.82 -21.44
C LEU A 234 2.13 6.63 -20.13
N SER A 235 3.20 6.70 -19.34
CA SER A 235 3.27 7.37 -18.04
C SER A 235 3.87 8.78 -18.07
N GLU A 236 4.30 9.29 -19.23
CA GLU A 236 4.94 10.62 -19.36
C GLU A 236 3.96 11.76 -19.65
N GLY A 237 2.64 11.53 -19.53
CA GLY A 237 1.63 12.58 -19.48
C GLY A 237 0.79 12.41 -18.21
N ASN A 238 0.55 13.49 -17.47
CA ASN A 238 -0.68 13.57 -16.70
C ASN A 238 -1.77 13.52 -17.75
N ASP A 239 -2.44 12.38 -17.94
CA ASP A 239 -3.82 12.35 -18.41
C ASP A 239 -4.35 10.93 -18.56
N TYR A 240 -5.55 10.75 -18.02
CA TYR A 240 -6.43 9.61 -18.21
C TYR A 240 -7.06 9.63 -19.63
N ILE A 241 -6.27 9.89 -20.67
CA ILE A 241 -6.72 10.05 -22.06
C ILE A 241 -6.32 8.81 -22.88
N GLU A 242 -7.29 8.27 -23.64
CA GLU A 242 -7.04 7.24 -24.64
C GLU A 242 -6.04 7.73 -25.69
N ARG A 243 -4.93 7.01 -25.89
CA ARG A 243 -3.89 7.36 -26.86
C ARG A 243 -3.97 6.47 -28.10
N LEU A 244 -4.06 7.09 -29.27
CA LEU A 244 -3.83 6.40 -30.54
C LEU A 244 -2.42 5.81 -30.57
N THR A 245 -2.33 4.49 -30.69
CA THR A 245 -1.07 3.74 -30.71
C THR A 245 -0.91 3.04 -32.05
N ASN A 246 0.13 3.38 -32.80
CA ASN A 246 0.47 2.74 -34.06
C ASN A 246 1.46 1.60 -33.83
N TYR A 247 1.04 0.37 -34.13
CA TYR A 247 1.86 -0.83 -33.93
C TYR A 247 3.17 -0.85 -34.73
N LYS A 248 3.29 -0.05 -35.79
CA LYS A 248 4.51 0.04 -36.61
C LYS A 248 5.53 1.01 -36.02
N THR A 249 5.08 2.13 -35.46
CA THR A 249 5.96 3.26 -35.08
C THR A 249 6.12 3.43 -33.58
N ASP A 250 5.12 3.02 -32.77
CA ASP A 250 5.12 3.24 -31.33
C ASP A 250 5.52 1.99 -30.53
N LEU A 251 5.44 0.81 -31.16
CA LEU A 251 5.66 -0.49 -30.51
C LEU A 251 6.90 -1.18 -31.06
N VAL A 252 7.68 -1.79 -30.16
CA VAL A 252 8.92 -2.50 -30.53
C VAL A 252 9.12 -3.76 -29.68
N PRO A 253 9.57 -4.88 -30.28
CA PRO A 253 9.90 -6.10 -29.54
C PRO A 253 11.23 -5.97 -28.80
N VAL A 254 11.23 -6.31 -27.51
CA VAL A 254 12.40 -6.32 -26.63
C VAL A 254 12.38 -7.54 -25.70
N CYS A 255 13.55 -8.13 -25.40
CA CYS A 255 13.62 -9.23 -24.44
C CYS A 255 13.42 -8.75 -23.00
N SER A 256 13.04 -9.65 -22.10
CA SER A 256 12.76 -9.33 -20.69
C SER A 256 13.91 -8.61 -19.99
N ASN A 257 15.17 -8.98 -20.28
CA ASN A 257 16.34 -8.31 -19.71
C ASN A 257 16.47 -6.86 -20.22
N CYS A 258 16.35 -6.65 -21.53
CA CYS A 258 16.40 -5.31 -22.11
C CYS A 258 15.23 -4.45 -21.65
N HIS A 259 14.03 -5.00 -21.55
CA HIS A 259 12.85 -4.28 -21.07
C HIS A 259 13.03 -3.81 -19.62
N ARG A 260 13.58 -4.66 -18.75
CA ARG A 260 13.91 -4.29 -17.37
C ARG A 260 14.97 -3.19 -17.31
N MET A 261 15.94 -3.21 -18.22
CA MET A 261 16.98 -2.16 -18.29
C MET A 261 16.44 -0.82 -18.80
N LEU A 262 15.50 -0.82 -19.76
CA LEU A 262 14.83 0.41 -20.21
C LEU A 262 14.10 1.13 -19.05
N HIS A 263 13.48 0.36 -18.16
CA HIS A 263 12.70 0.83 -17.01
C HIS A 263 13.45 0.83 -15.68
N ARG A 264 14.78 0.66 -15.69
CA ARG A 264 15.57 0.49 -14.45
C ARG A 264 15.48 1.70 -13.52
N LYS A 265 15.35 2.91 -14.06
CA LYS A 265 15.19 4.15 -13.29
C LYS A 265 13.71 4.57 -13.30
N ARG A 266 13.13 4.72 -12.10
CA ARG A 266 11.69 5.00 -11.92
C ARG A 266 11.17 6.27 -12.62
N ASN A 267 12.04 7.26 -12.82
CA ASN A 267 11.64 8.58 -13.34
C ASN A 267 12.21 8.88 -14.74
N LYS A 268 12.82 7.90 -15.41
CA LYS A 268 13.42 8.10 -16.74
C LYS A 268 13.52 6.79 -17.50
N VAL A 269 12.76 6.65 -18.57
CA VAL A 269 12.90 5.53 -19.52
C VAL A 269 14.07 5.83 -20.46
N LEU A 270 14.99 4.88 -20.60
CA LEU A 270 16.09 5.02 -21.56
C LEU A 270 15.56 4.84 -22.98
N SER A 271 16.11 5.59 -23.95
CA SER A 271 15.82 5.32 -25.35
C SER A 271 16.47 3.99 -25.77
N ILE A 272 15.85 3.33 -26.75
CA ILE A 272 16.33 2.07 -27.33
C ILE A 272 17.75 2.22 -27.86
N GLU A 273 18.01 3.31 -28.57
CA GLU A 273 19.31 3.63 -29.13
C GLU A 273 20.36 3.82 -28.03
N LYS A 274 20.01 4.52 -26.95
CA LYS A 274 20.92 4.72 -25.83
C LYS A 274 21.24 3.40 -25.14
N LEU A 275 20.24 2.58 -24.85
CA LEU A 275 20.47 1.28 -24.23
C LEU A 275 21.28 0.35 -25.14
N ARG A 276 20.99 0.36 -26.45
CA ARG A 276 21.78 -0.38 -27.44
C ARG A 276 23.23 0.09 -27.46
N SER A 277 23.50 1.40 -27.39
CA SER A 277 24.87 1.94 -27.34
C SER A 277 25.66 1.51 -26.10
N LEU A 278 24.97 1.35 -24.96
CA LEU A 278 25.58 0.90 -23.70
C LEU A 278 25.86 -0.61 -23.71
N LEU A 279 25.15 -1.37 -24.54
CA LEU A 279 25.34 -2.80 -24.65
C LEU A 279 26.64 -3.10 -25.40
N SER A 280 27.55 -3.82 -24.72
CA SER A 280 28.79 -4.32 -25.32
C SER A 280 28.50 -5.16 -26.57
N GLN A 281 29.36 -5.02 -27.59
CA GLN A 281 29.21 -5.72 -28.87
C GLN A 281 29.16 -7.25 -28.70
N LYS A 282 29.86 -7.81 -27.70
CA LYS A 282 29.83 -9.25 -27.38
C LYS A 282 28.43 -9.77 -27.04
N TYR A 283 27.55 -8.91 -26.53
CA TYR A 283 26.20 -9.27 -26.09
C TYR A 283 25.11 -8.84 -27.08
N ARG A 284 25.50 -8.42 -28.29
CA ARG A 284 24.58 -8.19 -29.41
C ARG A 284 24.56 -9.46 -30.26
N HIS A 285 23.44 -10.18 -30.21
CA HIS A 285 23.15 -11.28 -31.13
C HIS A 285 22.99 -10.71 -32.54
N LYS A 286 23.64 -11.36 -33.51
CA LYS A 286 23.57 -10.99 -34.92
C LYS A 286 22.24 -11.43 -35.52
#